data_AF-M2LQ93-F1
#
_entry.id   AF-M2LQ93-F1
#
_cell.length_a   1.000
_cell.length_b   1.000
_cell.length_c   1.000
_cell.angle_alpha   90.00
_cell.angle_beta   90.00
_cell.angle_gamma   90.00
#
_symmetry.space_group_name_H-M   'P 1'
#
loop_
_entity.id
_entity.type
_entity.pdbx_description
1 polymer ?
#
loop_
_entity_poly.entity_id
_entity_poly.type
_entity_poly.pdbx_seq_one_letter_code
_entity_poly.pdbx_strand_id
1 'polypeptide(L)'
;MSEFIGSRISLISVSGVRYIGTLHEINSESHTVALENVTSHGTEGRRGNPAEELAASDHVYEYIVFRGSDVKELNIIAPPGQKEENRPPQVPDDPAILGVSDQSFFNHRIDEAFWM
;
A
#
# COMPACT_ATOMS: atom_id res chain seq x y z
N MET A 1 14.56 -8.94 -11.88
CA MET A 1 14.00 -8.63 -10.54
C MET A 1 14.01 -7.14 -10.19
N SER A 2 14.65 -6.27 -10.98
CA SER A 2 14.64 -4.81 -10.80
C SER A 2 13.32 -4.12 -11.18
N GLU A 3 12.39 -4.83 -11.83
CA GLU A 3 11.12 -4.27 -12.32
C GLU A 3 10.20 -3.77 -11.20
N PHE A 4 10.37 -4.28 -9.98
CA PHE A 4 9.53 -3.93 -8.84
C PHE A 4 10.13 -2.84 -7.95
N ILE A 5 11.34 -2.35 -8.24
CA ILE A 5 11.97 -1.28 -7.48
C ILE A 5 11.11 -0.01 -7.57
N GLY A 6 10.84 0.63 -6.43
CA GLY A 6 9.91 1.74 -6.32
C GLY A 6 8.44 1.35 -6.19
N SER A 7 8.09 0.06 -6.27
CA SER A 7 6.72 -0.42 -6.03
C SER A 7 6.37 -0.36 -4.54
N ARG A 8 5.10 -0.12 -4.23
CA ARG A 8 4.60 -0.27 -2.85
C ARG A 8 4.34 -1.76 -2.57
N ILE A 9 4.94 -2.29 -1.52
CA ILE A 9 4.90 -3.70 -1.15
C ILE A 9 4.26 -3.86 0.24
N SER A 10 3.39 -4.87 0.37
CA SER A 10 2.92 -5.41 1.65
C SER A 10 3.75 -6.66 1.97
N LEU A 11 4.48 -6.63 3.07
CA LEU A 11 5.31 -7.72 3.56
C LEU A 11 4.78 -8.18 4.92
N ILE A 12 4.47 -9.47 5.05
CA ILE A 12 4.10 -10.08 6.33
C ILE A 12 5.31 -10.86 6.84
N SER A 13 5.77 -10.51 8.04
CA SER A 13 6.86 -11.22 8.70
C SER A 13 6.38 -12.54 9.34
N VAL A 14 7.30 -13.45 9.64
CA VAL A 14 6.99 -14.70 10.37
C VAL A 14 6.32 -14.44 11.73
N SER A 15 6.59 -13.30 12.36
CA SER A 15 5.94 -12.88 13.60
C SER A 15 4.44 -12.52 13.45
N GLY A 16 3.94 -12.45 12.21
CA GLY A 16 2.56 -12.09 11.89
C GLY A 16 2.32 -10.59 11.68
N VAL A 17 3.35 -9.77 11.86
CA VAL A 17 3.27 -8.31 11.64
C VAL A 17 3.31 -7.99 10.16
N ARG A 18 2.38 -7.14 9.71
CA ARG A 18 2.35 -6.59 8.35
C ARG A 18 3.09 -5.26 8.29
N TYR A 19 3.97 -5.15 7.30
CA TYR A 19 4.74 -3.96 6.96
C TYR A 19 4.36 -3.49 5.56
N ILE A 20 4.14 -2.20 5.39
CA ILE A 20 3.88 -1.60 4.08
C ILE A 20 4.96 -0.58 3.80
N GLY A 21 5.72 -0.78 2.73
CA GLY A 21 6.87 0.06 2.37
C GLY A 21 7.06 0.14 0.87
N THR A 22 8.00 0.96 0.43
CA THR A 22 8.43 1.05 -0.97
C THR A 22 9.66 0.19 -1.17
N LEU A 23 9.68 -0.66 -2.21
CA LEU A 23 10.83 -1.52 -2.47
C LEU A 23 12.03 -0.67 -2.90
N HIS A 24 13.07 -0.67 -2.08
CA HIS A 24 14.34 -0.01 -2.40
C HIS A 24 15.29 -0.98 -3.11
N GLU A 25 15.46 -2.18 -2.55
CA GLU A 25 16.40 -3.17 -3.07
C GLU A 25 15.91 -4.60 -2.77
N ILE A 26 16.21 -5.53 -3.68
CA ILE A 26 16.06 -6.96 -3.44
C ILE A 26 17.32 -7.70 -3.92
N ASN A 27 17.90 -8.49 -3.02
CA ASN A 27 19.07 -9.31 -3.32
C ASN A 27 18.70 -10.79 -3.17
N SER A 28 18.74 -11.50 -4.29
CA SER A 28 18.40 -12.94 -4.36
C SER A 28 19.52 -13.86 -3.85
N GLU A 29 20.77 -13.38 -3.79
CA GLU A 29 21.90 -14.17 -3.29
C GLU A 29 21.92 -14.19 -1.76
N SER A 30 21.85 -13.01 -1.14
CA SER A 30 21.74 -12.88 0.32
C SER A 30 20.32 -13.13 0.84
N HIS A 31 19.34 -13.27 -0.04
CA HIS A 31 17.93 -13.39 0.29
C HIS A 31 17.47 -12.24 1.18
N THR A 32 17.74 -11.00 0.79
CA THR A 32 17.37 -9.81 1.56
C THR A 32 16.48 -8.86 0.75
N VAL A 33 15.57 -8.19 1.44
CA VAL A 33 14.66 -7.18 0.88
C VAL A 33 14.77 -5.92 1.70
N ALA A 34 15.08 -4.80 1.05
CA ALA A 34 15.12 -3.49 1.68
C ALA A 34 13.89 -2.67 1.28
N LEU A 35 13.20 -2.12 2.28
CA LEU A 35 12.05 -1.26 2.10
C LEU A 35 12.31 0.12 2.71
N GLU A 36 11.80 1.16 2.04
CA GLU A 36 11.78 2.54 2.52
C GLU A 36 10.36 2.98 2.91
N ASN A 37 10.26 4.01 3.76
CA ASN A 37 8.98 4.60 4.19
C ASN A 37 8.00 3.53 4.68
N VAL A 38 8.46 2.72 5.63
CA VAL A 38 7.81 1.50 6.07
C VAL A 38 6.89 1.78 7.26
N THR A 39 5.62 1.47 7.13
CA THR A 39 4.62 1.56 8.21
C THR A 39 4.30 0.16 8.74
N SER A 40 4.19 0.01 10.06
CA SER A 40 3.82 -1.26 10.70
C SER A 40 2.33 -1.27 11.04
N HIS A 41 1.58 -2.20 10.45
CA HIS A 41 0.15 -2.36 10.69
C HIS A 41 -0.15 -3.30 11.86
N GLY A 42 0.88 -3.77 12.58
CA GLY A 42 0.69 -4.74 13.67
C GLY A 42 0.24 -6.10 13.15
N THR A 43 -0.37 -6.89 14.03
CA THR A 43 -0.72 -8.30 13.75
C THR A 43 -2.16 -8.48 13.27
N GLU A 44 -3.04 -7.52 13.51
CA GLU A 44 -4.39 -7.41 12.92
C GLU A 44 -5.27 -8.66 13.09
N GLY A 45 -5.17 -9.32 14.25
CA GLY A 45 -5.95 -10.53 14.55
C GLY A 45 -5.29 -11.83 14.07
N ARG A 46 -4.12 -11.78 13.42
CA ARG A 46 -3.45 -12.97 12.87
C ARG A 46 -2.81 -13.87 13.93
N ARG A 47 -2.65 -13.39 15.17
CA ARG A 47 -2.09 -14.21 16.26
C ARG A 47 -3.14 -15.03 16.99
N GLY A 48 -4.42 -14.67 16.88
CA GLY A 48 -5.53 -15.42 17.49
C GLY A 48 -5.65 -15.28 19.01
N ASN A 49 -4.63 -14.76 19.70
CA ASN A 49 -4.65 -14.42 21.12
C ASN A 49 -4.62 -12.89 21.32
N PRO A 50 -5.69 -12.27 21.86
CA PRO A 50 -5.76 -10.82 22.07
C PRO A 50 -4.62 -10.24 22.93
N ALA A 51 -4.03 -11.03 23.82
CA ALA A 51 -2.94 -10.58 24.69
C ALA A 51 -1.58 -10.46 23.96
N GLU A 52 -1.45 -11.09 22.79
CA GLU A 52 -0.23 -11.10 21.98
C GLU A 52 -0.35 -10.24 20.72
N GLU A 53 -1.51 -9.61 20.51
CA GLU A 53 -1.77 -8.72 19.38
C GLU A 53 -0.97 -7.42 19.52
N LEU A 54 -0.30 -7.02 18.45
CA LEU A 54 0.31 -5.71 18.32
C LEU A 54 -0.65 -4.81 17.55
N ALA A 55 -1.00 -3.67 18.15
CA ALA A 55 -1.78 -2.64 17.49
C ALA A 55 -1.01 -2.06 16.29
N ALA A 56 -1.75 -1.55 15.30
CA ALA A 56 -1.15 -0.76 14.23
C ALA A 56 -0.46 0.46 14.84
N SER A 57 0.74 0.76 14.34
CA SER A 57 1.49 1.94 14.73
C SER A 57 1.69 2.81 13.51
N ASP A 58 1.31 4.08 13.61
CA ASP A 58 1.55 5.07 12.57
C ASP A 58 3.03 5.47 12.45
N HIS A 59 3.91 4.79 13.20
CA HIS A 59 5.34 5.01 13.12
C HIS A 59 5.88 4.56 11.77
N VAL A 60 6.40 5.53 11.01
CA VAL A 60 7.07 5.31 9.73
C VAL A 60 8.57 5.15 9.98
N TYR A 61 9.10 3.98 9.63
CA TYR A 61 10.52 3.72 9.61
C TYR A 61 11.08 4.12 8.25
N GLU A 62 12.13 4.92 8.24
CA GLU A 62 12.74 5.41 7.01
C GLU A 62 13.29 4.26 6.15
N TYR A 63 13.93 3.28 6.78
CA TYR A 63 14.56 2.14 6.11
C TYR A 63 14.53 0.88 6.97
N ILE A 64 14.12 -0.26 6.39
CA ILE A 64 14.16 -1.58 7.04
C ILE A 64 14.68 -2.63 6.06
N VAL A 65 15.58 -3.49 6.52
CA VAL A 65 16.04 -4.67 5.78
C VAL A 65 15.46 -5.94 6.39
N PHE A 66 14.77 -6.72 5.58
CA PHE A 66 14.22 -8.02 5.93
C PHE A 66 15.10 -9.13 5.35
N ARG A 67 15.38 -10.14 6.17
CA ARG A 67 15.94 -11.41 5.69
C ARG A 67 14.80 -12.28 5.18
N GLY A 68 15.00 -12.99 4.09
CA GLY A 68 14.00 -13.88 3.50
C GLY A 68 13.53 -14.97 4.47
N SER A 69 14.36 -15.36 5.43
CA SER A 69 13.99 -16.28 6.52
C SER A 69 12.89 -15.74 7.44
N ASP A 70 12.82 -14.41 7.57
CA ASP A 70 11.91 -13.72 8.49
C ASP A 70 10.66 -13.20 7.75
N VAL A 71 10.57 -13.45 6.43
CA VAL A 71 9.43 -13.10 5.57
C VAL A 71 8.53 -14.31 5.38
N LYS A 72 7.24 -14.12 5.64
CA LYS A 72 6.20 -15.13 5.41
C LYS A 72 5.50 -14.93 4.07
N GLU A 73 5.19 -13.67 3.74
CA GLU A 73 4.45 -13.33 2.52
C GLU A 73 4.90 -11.95 2.02
N LEU A 74 4.94 -11.80 0.69
CA LEU A 74 5.28 -10.55 0.01
C LEU A 74 4.33 -10.35 -1.17
N ASN A 75 3.61 -9.23 -1.15
CA ASN A 75 2.66 -8.85 -2.20
C ASN A 75 2.94 -7.43 -2.70
N ILE A 76 2.86 -7.23 -4.01
CA ILE A 76 2.97 -5.90 -4.63
C ILE A 76 1.58 -5.25 -4.60
N ILE A 77 1.47 -4.09 -3.95
CA ILE A 77 0.21 -3.36 -3.78
C ILE A 77 -0.03 -2.40 -4.95
N ALA A 78 1.02 -1.68 -5.36
CA ALA A 78 0.96 -0.72 -6.45
C ALA A 78 2.29 -0.71 -7.21
N PRO A 79 2.25 -0.75 -8.56
CA PRO A 79 3.44 -0.59 -9.38
C PRO A 79 4.02 0.84 -9.22
N PRO A 80 5.31 1.03 -9.57
CA PRO A 80 5.99 2.31 -9.37
C PRO A 80 5.26 3.42 -10.14
N GLY A 81 4.87 4.50 -9.46
CA GLY A 81 4.30 5.69 -10.10
C GLY A 81 2.77 5.80 -10.12
N GLN A 82 2.02 4.80 -9.66
CA GLN A 82 0.60 4.99 -9.35
C GLN A 82 0.46 5.72 -8.01
N LYS A 83 0.60 7.06 -8.04
CA LYS A 83 -0.14 7.90 -7.10
C LYS A 83 -1.58 7.47 -7.20
N GLU A 84 -2.27 7.25 -6.07
CA GLU A 84 -3.68 6.90 -5.95
C GLU A 84 -4.51 7.43 -7.11
N GLU A 85 -4.61 6.67 -8.20
CA GLU A 85 -5.42 7.05 -9.34
C GLU A 85 -6.82 6.61 -8.96
N ASN A 86 -7.60 7.57 -8.47
CA ASN A 86 -9.04 7.63 -8.61
C ASN A 86 -9.75 6.29 -8.41
N ARG A 87 -9.54 5.61 -7.28
CA ARG A 87 -10.63 4.79 -6.77
C ARG A 87 -11.60 5.78 -6.15
N PRO A 88 -12.79 6.03 -6.75
CA PRO A 88 -13.79 6.83 -6.08
C PRO A 88 -13.97 6.22 -4.68
N PRO A 89 -13.98 7.04 -3.60
CA PRO A 89 -14.16 6.53 -2.26
C PRO A 89 -15.38 5.62 -2.29
N GLN A 90 -15.20 4.34 -1.97
CA GLN A 90 -16.31 3.41 -1.87
C GLN A 90 -17.18 3.92 -0.72
N VAL A 91 -18.21 4.68 -1.07
CA VAL A 91 -19.18 5.14 -0.10
C VAL A 91 -19.82 3.90 0.53
N PRO A 92 -19.85 3.80 1.87
CA PRO A 92 -20.59 2.76 2.54
C PRO A 92 -22.05 2.79 2.07
N ASP A 93 -22.69 1.62 1.92
CA ASP A 93 -24.14 1.51 1.69
C ASP A 93 -24.89 1.92 2.97
N ASP A 94 -24.91 3.23 3.24
CA ASP A 94 -25.62 3.83 4.36
C ASP A 94 -26.88 4.54 3.85
N PRO A 95 -28.08 4.13 4.27
CA PRO A 95 -29.34 4.75 3.84
C PRO A 95 -29.49 6.23 4.24
N ALA A 96 -28.58 6.78 5.06
CA ALA A 96 -28.51 8.20 5.38
C ALA A 96 -27.70 9.03 4.36
N ILE A 97 -26.97 8.42 3.41
CA ILE A 97 -26.18 9.15 2.41
C ILE A 97 -27.08 9.54 1.24
N LEU A 98 -27.42 10.83 1.16
CA LEU A 98 -28.31 11.38 0.12
C LEU A 98 -27.61 11.72 -1.22
N GLY A 99 -26.34 11.32 -1.39
CA GLY A 99 -25.58 11.44 -2.64
C GLY A 99 -24.13 11.85 -2.44
N VAL A 100 -23.22 11.32 -3.26
CA VAL A 100 -21.81 11.71 -3.33
C VAL A 100 -21.63 12.55 -4.59
N SER A 101 -21.34 13.84 -4.43
CA SER A 101 -20.98 14.68 -5.57
C SER A 101 -19.54 14.39 -5.99
N ASP A 102 -19.38 13.57 -7.03
CA ASP A 102 -18.12 13.37 -7.72
C ASP A 102 -17.72 14.68 -8.41
N GLN A 103 -16.78 15.45 -7.82
CA GLN A 103 -16.25 16.68 -8.41
C GLN A 103 -15.16 16.40 -9.48
N SER A 104 -15.31 15.33 -10.24
CA SER A 104 -14.34 14.88 -11.26
C SER A 104 -14.72 15.26 -12.70
N PHE A 105 -15.69 16.16 -12.93
CA PHE A 105 -16.12 16.51 -14.30
C PHE A 105 -15.96 17.98 -14.70
N PHE A 106 -15.36 18.84 -13.88
CA PHE A 106 -15.12 20.24 -14.28
C PHE A 106 -13.67 20.48 -14.74
N ASN A 107 -13.16 19.65 -15.66
CA ASN A 107 -11.97 20.02 -16.42
C ASN A 107 -11.92 19.44 -17.84
N HIS A 108 -12.92 19.79 -18.67
CA HIS A 108 -12.69 19.94 -20.11
C HIS A 108 -13.75 20.86 -20.74
N ARG A 109 -13.45 22.16 -20.78
CA ARG A 109 -14.13 23.11 -21.66
C ARG A 109 -13.15 23.50 -22.76
N ILE A 110 -13.16 22.74 -23.85
CA ILE A 110 -12.75 23.21 -25.16
C ILE A 110 -13.86 22.77 -26.10
N ASP A 111 -14.82 23.67 -26.32
CA ASP A 111 -15.87 23.51 -27.31
C ASP A 111 -15.21 23.55 -28.70
N GLU A 112 -15.28 22.42 -29.43
CA GLU A 112 -14.79 22.25 -30.80
C GLU A 112 -15.64 23.04 -31.82
N ALA A 113 -15.49 24.35 -31.83
CA ALA A 113 -16.01 25.24 -32.88
C ALA A 113 -14.96 25.55 -33.96
N PHE A 114 -14.13 24.57 -34.33
CA PHE A 114 -13.00 24.75 -35.26
C PHE A 114 -12.97 23.80 -36.47
N TRP A 115 -14.13 23.26 -36.87
CA TRP A 115 -14.28 22.73 -38.23
C TRP A 115 -15.62 23.19 -38.81
N MET A 116 -15.49 24.14 -39.74
CA MET A 116 -16.36 24.29 -40.89
C MET A 116 -16.37 23.00 -41.72
#